data_AF-A0A4Q3SGG9-F1
#
_entry.id   AF-A0A4Q3SGG9-F1
#
_cell.length_a   1.000
_cell.length_b   1.000
_cell.length_c   1.000
_cell.angle_alpha   90.00
_cell.angle_beta   90.00
_cell.angle_gamma   90.00
#
_symmetry.space_group_name_H-M   'P 1'
#
loop_
_entity.id
_entity.type
_entity.pdbx_description
1 polymer ?
#
loop_
_entity_poly.entity_id
_entity_poly.type
_entity_poly.pdbx_seq_one_letter_code
_entity_poly.pdbx_strand_id
1 'polypeptide(L)'
;AGLYDIIQKTLISLKCGVIAVNGASDHIHIGTHLSPYISMDELMDEVRGAASGFIESSGLFRAFTGWDKDYIAETTCWHDVNKLKEEIDNQRLYHKTHTLEEELRSKGFPV
;
A
#
# COMPACT_ATOMS: atom_id res chain seq x y z
N ALA A 1 14.75 4.17 9.27
CA ALA A 1 13.76 3.92 8.20
C ALA A 1 12.43 3.57 8.87
N GLY A 2 11.31 4.07 8.36
CA GLY A 2 9.97 3.62 8.76
C GLY A 2 9.40 2.65 7.72
N LEU A 3 8.28 1.97 8.04
CA LEU A 3 7.66 0.99 7.15
C LEU A 3 7.39 1.53 5.73
N TYR A 4 6.86 2.76 5.63
CA TYR A 4 6.59 3.37 4.33
C TYR A 4 7.86 3.70 3.53
N ASP A 5 8.97 4.02 4.19
CA ASP A 5 10.26 4.25 3.54
C ASP A 5 10.83 2.94 2.97
N ILE A 6 10.63 1.81 3.68
CA ILE A 6 10.99 0.49 3.16
C ILE A 6 10.19 0.17 1.90
N ILE A 7 8.87 0.36 1.93
CA ILE A 7 8.01 0.11 0.76
C ILE A 7 8.43 1.00 -0.41
N GLN A 8 8.64 2.29 -0.20
CA GLN A 8 9.09 3.21 -1.26
C GLN A 8 10.43 2.79 -1.87
N LYS A 9 11.39 2.35 -1.05
CA LYS A 9 12.67 1.82 -1.53
C LYS A 9 12.51 0.54 -2.34
N THR A 10 11.62 -0.36 -1.93
CA THR A 10 11.30 -1.56 -2.70
C THR A 10 10.72 -1.19 -4.07
N LEU A 11 9.73 -0.29 -4.13
CA LEU A 11 9.17 0.19 -5.39
C LEU A 11 10.28 0.74 -6.33
N ILE A 12 11.16 1.60 -5.80
CA ILE A 12 12.27 2.17 -6.58
C ILE A 12 13.23 1.09 -7.08
N SER A 13 13.57 0.10 -6.23
CA SER A 13 14.48 -0.99 -6.61
C SER A 13 13.94 -1.84 -7.75
N LEU A 14 12.62 -1.96 -7.85
CA LEU A 14 11.89 -2.69 -8.89
C LEU A 14 11.58 -1.83 -10.13
N LYS A 15 12.14 -0.61 -10.18
CA LYS A 15 11.91 0.38 -11.25
C LYS A 15 10.46 0.85 -11.35
N CYS A 16 9.69 0.74 -10.28
CA CYS A 16 8.38 1.37 -10.15
C CYS A 16 8.52 2.85 -9.74
N GLY A 17 7.60 3.67 -10.21
CA GLY A 17 7.52 5.08 -9.79
C GLY A 17 6.70 5.22 -8.50
N VAL A 18 7.18 6.01 -7.55
CA VAL A 18 6.45 6.27 -6.29
C VAL A 18 5.54 7.48 -6.44
N ILE A 19 4.24 7.31 -6.26
CA ILE A 19 3.27 8.42 -6.18
C ILE A 19 3.02 8.78 -4.72
N ALA A 20 2.57 7.81 -3.92
CA ALA A 20 2.34 7.95 -2.48
C ALA A 20 2.30 6.58 -1.79
N VAL A 21 2.68 6.54 -0.52
CA VAL A 21 2.52 5.38 0.37
C VAL A 21 2.02 5.88 1.72
N ASN A 22 0.88 5.38 2.16
CA ASN A 22 0.29 5.65 3.46
C ASN A 22 -0.65 4.51 3.86
N GLY A 23 -1.35 4.61 4.97
CA GLY A 23 -2.25 3.56 5.41
C GLY A 23 -2.93 3.84 6.74
N ALA A 24 -3.66 2.84 7.20
CA ALA A 24 -4.27 2.78 8.51
C ALA A 24 -3.44 1.91 9.46
N SER A 25 -4.02 1.51 10.60
CA SER A 25 -3.37 0.60 11.55
C SER A 25 -3.31 -0.85 11.07
N ASP A 26 -4.17 -1.23 10.12
CA ASP A 26 -4.43 -2.61 9.70
C ASP A 26 -4.20 -2.87 8.20
N HIS A 27 -4.06 -1.83 7.37
CA HIS A 27 -3.78 -1.96 5.95
C HIS A 27 -2.99 -0.77 5.38
N ILE A 28 -2.46 -0.93 4.16
CA ILE A 28 -1.59 0.04 3.49
C ILE A 28 -2.14 0.33 2.08
N HIS A 29 -2.09 1.59 1.70
CA HIS A 29 -2.38 2.10 0.36
C HIS A 29 -1.09 2.48 -0.37
N ILE A 30 -0.94 2.00 -1.60
CA ILE A 30 0.23 2.25 -2.44
C ILE A 30 -0.22 2.83 -3.78
N GLY A 31 0.20 4.06 -4.06
CA GLY A 31 0.09 4.68 -5.37
C GLY A 31 1.42 4.53 -6.09
N THR A 32 1.43 3.83 -7.22
CA THR A 32 2.66 3.52 -7.94
C THR A 32 2.47 3.51 -9.45
N HIS A 33 3.52 3.87 -10.18
CA HIS A 33 3.65 3.52 -11.59
C HIS A 33 4.29 2.12 -11.67
N LEU A 34 3.49 1.12 -12.05
CA LEU A 34 3.97 -0.23 -12.25
C LEU A 34 5.00 -0.26 -13.40
N SER A 35 6.13 -0.90 -13.14
CA SER A 35 7.15 -1.13 -14.17
C SER A 35 6.59 -2.09 -15.22
N PRO A 36 6.77 -1.84 -16.53
CA PRO A 36 6.29 -2.74 -17.58
C PRO A 36 7.06 -4.07 -17.64
N TYR A 37 8.09 -4.23 -16.79
CA TYR A 37 8.96 -5.41 -16.73
C TYR A 37 8.59 -6.42 -15.65
N ILE A 38 7.63 -6.09 -14.77
CA ILE A 38 7.16 -6.96 -13.70
C ILE A 38 5.64 -6.98 -13.67
N SER A 39 5.09 -8.09 -13.21
CA SER A 39 3.68 -8.24 -12.89
C SER A 39 3.32 -7.55 -11.58
N MET A 40 2.03 -7.36 -11.35
CA MET A 40 1.53 -6.87 -10.07
C MET A 40 1.81 -7.86 -8.93
N ASP A 41 1.73 -9.17 -9.19
CA ASP A 41 2.01 -10.21 -8.20
C ASP A 41 3.49 -10.18 -7.76
N GLU A 42 4.43 -10.09 -8.71
CA GLU A 42 5.86 -9.95 -8.39
C GLU A 42 6.14 -8.69 -7.56
N LEU A 43 5.47 -7.56 -7.87
CA LEU A 43 5.59 -6.36 -7.06
C LEU A 43 5.10 -6.57 -5.63
N MET A 44 3.93 -7.20 -5.46
CA MET A 44 3.33 -7.40 -4.15
C MET A 44 4.11 -8.42 -3.30
N ASP A 45 4.68 -9.46 -3.90
CA ASP A 45 5.55 -10.41 -3.22
C ASP A 45 6.78 -9.71 -2.61
N GLU A 46 7.46 -8.88 -3.41
CA GLU A 46 8.63 -8.11 -2.96
C GLU A 46 8.28 -7.07 -1.89
N VAL A 47 7.15 -6.35 -2.06
CA VAL A 47 6.67 -5.39 -1.07
C VAL A 47 6.37 -6.08 0.26
N ARG A 48 5.62 -7.19 0.24
CA ARG A 48 5.27 -7.94 1.46
C ARG A 48 6.51 -8.52 2.13
N GLY A 49 7.46 -9.07 1.37
CA GLY A 49 8.71 -9.62 1.88
C GLY A 49 9.55 -8.56 2.59
N ALA A 50 9.83 -7.44 1.92
CA ALA A 50 10.61 -6.34 2.48
C ALA A 50 9.92 -5.71 3.71
N ALA A 51 8.61 -5.50 3.64
CA ALA A 51 7.82 -4.95 4.72
C ALA A 51 7.79 -5.89 5.94
N SER A 52 7.59 -7.20 5.74
CA SER A 52 7.64 -8.19 6.82
C SER A 52 9.00 -8.22 7.50
N GLY A 53 10.10 -8.20 6.74
CA GLY A 53 11.45 -8.14 7.31
C GLY A 53 11.68 -6.91 8.19
N PHE A 54 11.15 -5.75 7.79
CA PHE A 54 11.17 -4.55 8.63
C PHE A 54 10.27 -4.68 9.87
N ILE A 55 9.04 -5.17 9.69
CA ILE A 55 8.07 -5.34 10.78
C ILE A 55 8.66 -6.22 11.88
N GLU A 56 9.19 -7.38 11.51
CA GLU A 56 9.80 -8.34 12.43
C GLU A 56 11.01 -7.74 13.16
N SER A 57 11.95 -7.14 12.41
CA SER A 57 13.17 -6.57 12.99
C SER A 57 12.93 -5.30 13.83
N SER A 58 11.86 -4.55 13.58
CA SER A 58 11.56 -3.31 14.29
C SER A 58 11.00 -3.52 15.70
N GLY A 59 10.31 -4.64 15.95
CA GLY A 59 9.57 -4.88 17.20
C GLY A 59 8.39 -3.93 17.46
N LEU A 60 8.00 -3.11 16.47
CA LEU A 60 6.95 -2.08 16.60
C LEU A 60 5.54 -2.64 16.40
N PHE A 61 5.38 -3.73 15.65
CA PHE A 61 4.08 -4.27 15.25
C PHE A 61 3.82 -5.62 15.91
N ARG A 62 3.69 -5.63 17.25
CA ARG A 62 3.57 -6.87 18.04
C ARG A 62 2.35 -7.73 17.72
N ALA A 63 1.31 -7.12 17.15
CA ALA A 63 0.08 -7.81 16.75
C ALA A 63 0.09 -8.30 15.29
N PHE A 64 1.16 -8.02 14.53
CA PHE A 64 1.25 -8.45 13.15
C PHE A 64 1.52 -9.96 13.06
N THR A 65 0.57 -10.70 12.47
CA THR A 65 0.67 -12.15 12.26
C THR A 65 0.93 -12.53 10.80
N GLY A 66 0.94 -11.56 9.90
CA GLY A 66 1.10 -11.77 8.46
C GLY A 66 0.24 -10.81 7.64
N TRP A 67 0.55 -10.73 6.35
CA TRP A 67 -0.31 -10.06 5.36
C TRP A 67 -1.48 -10.97 4.99
N ASP A 68 -2.60 -10.36 4.60
CA ASP A 68 -3.68 -11.11 3.95
C ASP A 68 -3.16 -11.76 2.64
N LYS A 69 -3.75 -12.88 2.25
CA LYS A 69 -3.36 -13.62 1.03
C LYS A 69 -3.61 -12.75 -0.21
N ASP A 70 -4.72 -12.01 -0.22
CA ASP A 70 -5.19 -11.23 -1.36
C ASP A 70 -4.74 -9.78 -1.24
N TYR A 71 -4.76 -9.06 -2.37
CA TYR A 71 -4.61 -7.61 -2.44
C TYR A 71 -5.64 -7.05 -3.42
N ILE A 72 -5.87 -5.75 -3.34
CA ILE A 72 -6.73 -5.03 -4.28
C ILE A 72 -5.87 -4.10 -5.12
N ALA A 73 -6.10 -4.14 -6.43
CA ALA A 73 -5.44 -3.28 -7.39
C ALA A 73 -6.48 -2.57 -8.26
N GLU A 74 -6.33 -1.25 -8.37
CA GLU A 74 -7.13 -0.40 -9.23
C GLU A 74 -6.20 0.40 -10.14
N THR A 75 -6.58 0.59 -11.40
CA THR A 75 -5.86 1.45 -12.35
C THR A 75 -6.52 2.82 -12.42
N THR A 76 -5.73 3.89 -12.40
CA THR A 76 -6.22 5.26 -12.61
C THR A 76 -5.61 5.90 -13.85
N CYS A 77 -6.22 6.98 -14.34
CA CYS A 77 -5.69 7.74 -15.46
C CYS A 77 -4.66 8.77 -15.00
N TRP A 78 -3.75 9.16 -15.89
CA TRP A 78 -2.68 10.12 -15.58
C TRP A 78 -3.19 11.46 -15.04
N HIS A 79 -4.36 11.93 -15.50
CA HIS A 79 -4.94 13.20 -15.07
C HIS A 79 -5.34 13.19 -13.59
N ASP A 80 -5.61 12.02 -13.02
CA ASP A 80 -6.06 11.86 -11.64
C ASP A 80 -4.91 11.56 -10.67
N VAL A 81 -3.65 11.52 -11.13
CA VAL A 81 -2.49 11.17 -10.27
C VAL A 81 -2.36 12.08 -9.05
N ASN A 82 -2.59 13.39 -9.22
CA ASN A 82 -2.53 14.33 -8.09
C ASN A 82 -3.66 14.07 -7.08
N LYS A 83 -4.86 13.76 -7.57
CA LYS A 83 -6.01 13.42 -6.73
C LYS A 83 -5.77 12.11 -5.99
N LEU A 84 -5.28 11.08 -6.68
CA LEU A 84 -4.88 9.80 -6.06
C LEU A 84 -3.84 10.02 -4.96
N LYS A 85 -2.84 10.88 -5.22
CA LYS A 85 -1.82 11.21 -4.24
C LYS A 85 -2.44 11.82 -2.98
N GLU A 86 -3.32 12.80 -3.14
CA GLU A 86 -4.02 13.46 -2.03
C GLU A 86 -4.92 12.49 -1.25
N GLU A 87 -5.64 11.60 -1.95
CA GLU A 87 -6.45 10.56 -1.32
C GLU A 87 -5.61 9.64 -0.44
N ILE A 88 -4.47 9.14 -0.95
CA ILE A 88 -3.55 8.27 -0.20
C ILE A 88 -2.91 9.02 0.98
N ASP A 89 -2.43 10.24 0.77
CA ASP A 89 -1.80 11.04 1.83
C ASP A 89 -2.75 11.28 3.04
N ASN A 90 -4.06 11.27 2.80
CA ASN A 90 -5.08 11.49 3.83
C ASN A 90 -5.65 10.21 4.47
N GLN A 91 -5.20 9.01 4.06
CA GLN A 91 -5.76 7.73 4.53
C GLN A 91 -5.74 7.57 6.06
N ARG A 92 -4.66 8.01 6.72
CA ARG A 92 -4.56 7.97 8.19
C ARG A 92 -5.62 8.84 8.89
N LEU A 93 -6.05 9.94 8.27
CA LEU A 93 -7.11 10.80 8.80
C LEU A 93 -8.48 10.19 8.52
N TYR A 94 -8.69 9.68 7.31
CA TYR A 94 -9.93 9.02 6.87
C TYR A 94 -10.30 7.84 7.79
N HIS A 95 -9.32 6.99 8.12
CA HIS A 95 -9.51 5.82 8.99
C HIS A 95 -9.59 6.13 10.49
N LYS A 96 -9.69 7.42 10.89
CA LYS A 96 -10.14 7.76 12.24
C LYS A 96 -11.63 7.53 12.44
N THR A 97 -12.40 7.54 11.35
CA THR A 97 -13.87 7.42 11.40
C THR A 97 -14.43 6.40 10.41
N HIS A 98 -13.59 5.75 9.60
CA HIS A 98 -14.01 4.75 8.62
C HIS A 98 -13.17 3.47 8.78
N THR A 99 -13.82 2.33 8.63
CA THR A 99 -13.21 0.99 8.62
C THR A 99 -12.76 0.60 7.22
N LEU A 100 -11.92 -0.42 7.12
CA LEU A 100 -11.58 -1.04 5.82
C LEU A 100 -12.85 -1.55 5.12
N GLU A 101 -13.79 -2.17 5.83
CA GLU A 101 -15.04 -2.68 5.25
C GLU A 101 -15.88 -1.57 4.59
N GLU A 102 -16.01 -0.42 5.25
CA GLU A 102 -16.71 0.74 4.69
C GLU A 102 -16.00 1.28 3.44
N GLU A 103 -14.67 1.34 3.45
CA GLU A 103 -13.88 1.74 2.27
C GLU A 103 -14.11 0.79 1.09
N LEU A 104 -13.96 -0.52 1.32
CA LEU A 104 -14.15 -1.55 0.29
C LEU A 104 -15.56 -1.50 -0.31
N ARG A 105 -16.59 -1.39 0.54
CA ARG A 105 -17.97 -1.25 0.12
C ARG A 105 -18.19 0.01 -0.71
N SER A 106 -17.60 1.15 -0.31
CA SER A 106 -17.71 2.41 -1.05
C SER A 106 -17.10 2.37 -2.44
N LYS A 107 -16.09 1.51 -2.64
CA LYS A 107 -15.40 1.27 -3.91
C LYS A 107 -16.01 0.13 -4.74
N GLY A 108 -17.07 -0.50 -4.24
CA GLY A 108 -17.75 -1.60 -4.92
C GLY A 108 -17.02 -2.94 -4.84
N PHE A 109 -16.06 -3.09 -3.93
CA PHE A 109 -15.45 -4.38 -3.63
C PHE A 109 -16.36 -5.24 -2.76
N PRO A 110 -16.32 -6.57 -2.92
CA PRO A 110 -17.01 -7.48 -2.01
C PRO A 110 -16.42 -7.38 -0.61
N VAL A 111 -17.30 -7.41 0.40
CA VAL A 111 -17.00 -7.43 1.84
C VAL A 111 -17.69 -8.61 2.50
#